data_AF-A0A640KNQ3-F1
#
_entry.id   AF-A0A640KNQ3-F1
#
_cell.length_a   1.000
_cell.length_b   1.000
_cell.length_c   1.000
_cell.angle_alpha   90.00
_cell.angle_beta   90.00
_cell.angle_gamma   90.00
#
_symmetry.space_group_name_H-M   'P 1'
#
loop_
_entity.id
_entity.type
_entity.pdbx_description
1 polymer ?
#
loop_
_entity_poly.entity_id
_entity_poly.type
_entity_poly.pdbx_seq_one_letter_code
_entity_poly.pdbx_strand_id
1 'polypeptide(L)'
;MSSDSCVNAALLNLCAQLQDGSARPEARSGSPGPNSTGGSGEAADKPSTSADASATAVAATPSTTAQESARPASDYEWLRSALASVESPEKRVKQLLFNMENLTTEGKPGPLAQEERQDALAELSDMVEDVNWAAEFALMQGPQRLLDVMRRERSSCALLSTFGRDTSATVEATDSRDAEIPPATHAAIRSSAVPLFTELAMVIAHSAQLNEPVQAAFEAAHWEGIILPFMSDCVKAVQELLHLEVDGKAVSGEGDSSEASSVAAGTTSLMRLLGALLHACSCLCRDCSSNTVVFLQANGLAVIEESLRLTRAVSEWIEAGNAESEGTPACVTSITSDIAPDQEADDLYAPLLGMAHKVTARALFFVAYLASTGVSSQEVIRLTCLHAASGNSGETVEKAAARALTALVKKSPTAIKEAVHTLMPHRIKEWRTHLQRSVDGGETQDERLHFLDTLNTIN
;
A
#
# COMPACT_ATOMS: atom_id res chain seq x y z
N MET A 1 -28.30 -4.80 -14.88
CA MET A 1 -29.33 -4.18 -15.73
C MET A 1 -30.28 -5.26 -16.23
N SER A 2 -31.55 -4.92 -16.48
CA SER A 2 -32.55 -5.88 -16.97
C SER A 2 -32.15 -6.41 -18.34
N SER A 3 -32.55 -7.64 -18.68
CA SER A 3 -32.46 -8.17 -20.07
C SER A 3 -33.44 -7.48 -21.02
N ASP A 4 -34.43 -6.76 -20.47
CA ASP A 4 -35.39 -5.97 -21.24
C ASP A 4 -34.88 -4.54 -21.46
N SER A 5 -34.59 -4.21 -22.71
CA SER A 5 -34.11 -2.90 -23.13
C SER A 5 -35.11 -1.76 -22.85
N CYS A 6 -36.41 -2.05 -22.85
CA CYS A 6 -37.44 -1.05 -22.55
C CYS A 6 -37.45 -0.68 -21.07
N VAL A 7 -37.22 -1.65 -20.19
CA VAL A 7 -37.12 -1.42 -18.74
C VAL A 7 -35.88 -0.58 -18.42
N ASN A 8 -34.75 -0.88 -19.06
CA ASN A 8 -33.52 -0.09 -18.90
C ASN A 8 -33.70 1.35 -19.40
N ALA A 9 -34.36 1.54 -20.55
CA ALA A 9 -34.66 2.86 -21.09
C ALA A 9 -35.60 3.65 -20.16
N ALA A 10 -36.63 3.01 -19.60
CA ALA A 10 -37.55 3.64 -18.67
C ALA A 10 -36.86 4.06 -17.36
N LEU A 11 -35.96 3.22 -16.83
CA LEU A 11 -35.17 3.53 -15.62
C LEU A 11 -34.21 4.70 -15.85
N LEU A 12 -33.54 4.75 -16.99
CA LEU A 12 -32.67 5.87 -17.35
C LEU A 12 -33.46 7.17 -17.51
N ASN A 13 -34.66 7.11 -18.11
CA ASN A 13 -35.52 8.28 -18.27
C ASN A 13 -36.06 8.78 -16.93
N LEU A 14 -36.38 7.88 -16.00
CA LEU A 14 -36.76 8.23 -14.63
C LEU A 14 -35.60 8.89 -13.87
N CYS A 15 -34.38 8.38 -14.02
CA CYS A 15 -33.19 8.98 -13.42
C CYS A 15 -32.94 10.40 -13.95
N ALA A 16 -33.09 10.62 -15.26
CA ALA A 16 -32.99 11.94 -15.87
C ALA A 16 -34.06 12.92 -15.33
N GLN A 17 -35.31 12.47 -15.21
CA GLN A 17 -36.40 13.29 -14.67
C GLN A 17 -36.23 13.65 -13.20
N LEU A 18 -35.60 12.78 -12.40
CA LEU A 18 -35.28 13.07 -11.00
C LEU A 18 -34.10 14.05 -10.88
N GLN A 19 -33.18 14.05 -11.84
CA GLN A 19 -32.06 15.01 -11.90
C GLN A 19 -32.52 16.41 -12.35
N ASP A 20 -33.55 16.49 -13.21
CA ASP A 20 -34.12 17.75 -13.71
C ASP A 20 -35.14 18.41 -12.76
N GLY A 21 -35.28 17.90 -11.54
CA GLY A 21 -36.23 18.36 -10.53
C GLY A 21 -35.87 19.69 -9.85
N SER A 22 -35.65 20.78 -10.60
CA SER A 22 -35.72 22.14 -10.07
C SER A 22 -36.15 23.16 -11.13
N ALA A 23 -37.42 23.59 -11.00
CA ALA A 23 -38.06 24.82 -11.49
C ALA A 23 -39.33 24.54 -12.31
N ARG A 24 -40.47 24.62 -11.62
CA ARG A 24 -41.81 24.70 -12.23
C ARG A 24 -42.06 26.16 -12.64
N PRO A 25 -42.23 26.51 -13.93
CA PRO A 25 -42.63 27.86 -14.30
C PRO A 25 -44.15 27.99 -14.16
N GLU A 26 -44.59 28.93 -13.32
CA GLU A 26 -45.98 29.38 -13.32
C GLU A 26 -46.31 30.08 -14.64
N ALA A 27 -47.44 29.68 -15.22
CA ALA A 27 -48.01 30.27 -16.41
C ALA A 27 -48.45 31.73 -16.14
N ARG A 28 -48.02 32.67 -16.98
CA ARG A 28 -48.67 33.97 -17.10
C ARG A 28 -48.90 34.33 -18.57
N SER A 29 -50.17 34.49 -18.88
CA SER A 29 -50.71 34.92 -20.17
C SER A 29 -50.54 36.43 -20.38
N GLY A 30 -50.34 36.86 -21.64
CA GLY A 30 -50.43 38.26 -22.05
C GLY A 30 -49.79 38.53 -23.42
N SER A 31 -50.62 38.91 -24.39
CA SER A 31 -50.33 39.13 -25.83
C SER A 31 -49.96 40.62 -26.14
N PRO A 32 -49.89 41.13 -27.39
CA PRO A 32 -48.65 41.54 -28.07
C PRO A 32 -48.58 43.03 -28.50
N GLY A 33 -47.41 43.51 -28.94
CA GLY A 33 -47.27 44.78 -29.71
C GLY A 33 -45.83 45.35 -29.79
N PRO A 34 -45.50 46.17 -30.81
CA PRO A 34 -44.30 45.96 -31.64
C PRO A 34 -43.28 47.12 -31.67
N ASN A 35 -42.13 46.87 -32.34
CA ASN A 35 -41.32 47.78 -33.20
C ASN A 35 -39.79 47.82 -32.95
N SER A 36 -39.08 47.14 -33.86
CA SER A 36 -38.16 47.69 -34.89
C SER A 36 -36.76 48.26 -34.57
N THR A 37 -35.87 47.98 -35.54
CA THR A 37 -34.59 48.64 -35.96
C THR A 37 -33.32 48.33 -35.16
N GLY A 38 -32.17 47.97 -35.75
CA GLY A 38 -31.78 47.73 -37.15
C GLY A 38 -30.26 47.60 -37.33
N GLY A 39 -29.81 47.02 -38.46
CA GLY A 39 -28.48 47.16 -39.10
C GLY A 39 -27.44 46.08 -38.75
N SER A 40 -27.05 45.15 -39.64
CA SER A 40 -26.24 45.26 -40.90
C SER A 40 -24.72 45.16 -40.61
N GLY A 41 -23.89 44.31 -41.23
CA GLY A 41 -24.08 43.33 -42.31
C GLY A 41 -22.77 42.53 -42.60
N GLU A 42 -22.91 41.54 -43.50
CA GLU A 42 -21.93 40.94 -44.46
C GLU A 42 -20.64 40.25 -43.95
N ALA A 43 -20.13 39.14 -44.52
CA ALA A 43 -20.54 38.26 -45.63
C ALA A 43 -19.69 36.95 -45.63
N ALA A 44 -20.26 35.89 -46.25
CA ALA A 44 -19.63 34.75 -46.97
C ALA A 44 -18.63 33.83 -46.22
N ASP A 45 -18.62 32.49 -46.33
CA ASP A 45 -18.97 31.63 -47.46
C ASP A 45 -19.38 30.19 -47.03
N LYS A 46 -20.18 29.54 -47.88
CA LYS A 46 -20.70 28.15 -47.80
C LYS A 46 -19.70 27.15 -48.43
N PRO A 47 -19.85 25.83 -48.18
CA PRO A 47 -20.61 25.01 -49.12
C PRO A 47 -21.58 24.01 -48.48
N SER A 48 -22.59 23.68 -49.29
CA SER A 48 -23.79 22.90 -49.03
C SER A 48 -23.58 21.38 -49.03
N THR A 49 -24.36 20.66 -48.21
CA THR A 49 -24.81 19.30 -48.54
C THR A 49 -26.25 19.12 -48.07
N SER A 50 -27.12 18.83 -49.03
CA SER A 50 -28.55 18.57 -48.92
C SER A 50 -28.82 17.10 -48.58
N ALA A 51 -29.71 16.86 -47.61
CA ALA A 51 -30.47 15.61 -47.52
C ALA A 51 -31.90 15.93 -47.04
N ASP A 52 -32.85 15.65 -47.92
CA ASP A 52 -34.28 15.88 -47.77
C ASP A 52 -34.88 15.01 -46.64
N ALA A 53 -35.69 15.64 -45.81
CA ALA A 53 -36.58 14.99 -44.86
C ALA A 53 -37.94 14.73 -45.53
N SER A 54 -38.20 13.48 -45.94
CA SER A 54 -39.55 13.03 -46.26
C SER A 54 -40.33 12.75 -44.97
N ALA A 55 -41.25 13.64 -44.66
CA ALA A 55 -42.28 13.43 -43.64
C ALA A 55 -43.38 12.51 -44.21
N THR A 56 -43.39 11.25 -43.80
CA THR A 56 -44.51 10.33 -44.03
C THR A 56 -45.41 10.37 -42.79
N ALA A 57 -46.54 11.06 -42.91
CA ALA A 57 -47.59 11.05 -41.90
C ALA A 57 -48.27 9.67 -41.87
N VAL A 58 -47.90 8.82 -40.91
CA VAL A 58 -48.65 7.61 -40.56
C VAL A 58 -49.74 8.04 -39.59
N ALA A 59 -51.00 7.88 -40.01
CA ALA A 59 -52.17 8.09 -39.17
C ALA A 59 -52.12 7.13 -37.97
N ALA A 60 -51.84 7.67 -36.80
CA ALA A 60 -51.97 6.96 -35.53
C ALA A 60 -53.46 6.85 -35.19
N THR A 61 -53.97 5.63 -35.21
CA THR A 61 -55.23 5.23 -34.58
C THR A 61 -55.19 5.58 -33.09
N PRO A 62 -56.26 6.14 -32.50
CA PRO A 62 -56.30 6.44 -31.07
C PRO A 62 -56.33 5.12 -30.30
N SER A 63 -55.17 4.71 -29.79
CA SER A 63 -55.05 3.65 -28.81
C SER A 63 -55.72 4.11 -27.52
N THR A 64 -56.81 3.42 -27.19
CA THR A 64 -57.57 3.49 -25.95
C THR A 64 -56.63 3.65 -24.77
N THR A 65 -56.76 4.77 -24.04
CA THR A 65 -56.07 5.03 -22.78
C THR A 65 -56.52 3.99 -21.75
N ALA A 66 -55.88 2.83 -21.75
CA ALA A 66 -55.88 1.93 -20.61
C ALA A 66 -55.17 2.68 -19.49
N GLN A 67 -55.98 3.21 -18.57
CA GLN A 67 -55.54 3.82 -17.34
C GLN A 67 -54.85 2.70 -16.53
N GLU A 68 -53.55 2.50 -16.76
CA GLU A 68 -52.73 1.60 -15.95
C GLU A 68 -52.85 2.08 -14.51
N SER A 69 -53.61 1.33 -13.71
CA SER A 69 -53.74 1.56 -12.28
C SER A 69 -52.33 1.56 -11.70
N ALA A 70 -51.95 2.68 -11.07
CA ALA A 70 -50.67 2.81 -10.39
C ALA A 70 -50.42 1.58 -9.51
N ARG A 71 -49.23 0.98 -9.65
CA ARG A 71 -48.88 -0.22 -8.88
C ARG A 71 -49.06 0.05 -7.37
N PRO A 72 -49.65 -0.89 -6.62
CA PRO A 72 -49.89 -0.71 -5.20
C PRO A 72 -48.58 -0.47 -4.43
N ALA A 73 -48.63 0.38 -3.40
CA ALA A 73 -47.45 0.81 -2.64
C ALA A 73 -46.66 -0.34 -1.96
N SER A 74 -47.32 -1.49 -1.77
CA SER A 74 -46.72 -2.74 -1.27
C SER A 74 -45.69 -3.33 -2.24
N ASP A 75 -45.86 -3.14 -3.55
CA ASP A 75 -44.92 -3.67 -4.56
C ASP A 75 -43.57 -2.93 -4.54
N TYR A 76 -43.48 -1.81 -3.81
CA TYR A 76 -42.24 -1.07 -3.58
C TYR A 76 -41.63 -1.30 -2.20
N GLU A 77 -42.24 -2.12 -1.33
CA GLU A 77 -41.68 -2.41 0.00
C GLU A 77 -40.36 -3.17 -0.09
N TRP A 78 -40.24 -4.13 -1.02
CA TRP A 78 -38.95 -4.79 -1.25
C TRP A 78 -37.89 -3.81 -1.76
N LEU A 79 -38.26 -2.81 -2.57
CA LEU A 79 -37.34 -1.80 -3.08
C LEU A 79 -36.94 -0.83 -1.96
N ARG A 80 -37.86 -0.43 -1.07
CA ARG A 80 -37.52 0.36 0.11
C ARG A 80 -36.65 -0.43 1.08
N SER A 81 -36.94 -1.72 1.30
CA SER A 81 -36.13 -2.60 2.14
C SER A 81 -34.76 -2.88 1.51
N ALA A 82 -34.67 -3.01 0.19
CA ALA A 82 -33.42 -3.14 -0.53
C ALA A 82 -32.61 -1.84 -0.49
N LEU A 83 -33.25 -0.67 -0.70
CA LEU A 83 -32.60 0.63 -0.59
C LEU A 83 -32.23 1.01 0.86
N ALA A 84 -32.95 0.49 1.85
CA ALA A 84 -32.61 0.63 3.27
C ALA A 84 -31.53 -0.40 3.70
N SER A 85 -31.47 -1.55 3.03
CA SER A 85 -30.45 -2.60 3.22
C SER A 85 -29.16 -2.27 2.49
N VAL A 86 -29.20 -1.48 1.43
CA VAL A 86 -28.03 -0.78 0.90
C VAL A 86 -27.76 0.34 1.89
N GLU A 87 -27.02 0.02 2.95
CA GLU A 87 -26.46 1.06 3.80
C GLU A 87 -25.74 2.05 2.89
N SER A 88 -26.18 3.31 2.89
CA SER A 88 -25.59 4.33 2.02
C SER A 88 -24.10 4.34 2.29
N PRO A 89 -23.23 4.15 1.27
CA PRO A 89 -21.79 4.02 1.46
C PRO A 89 -21.19 5.08 2.38
N GLU A 90 -21.70 6.30 2.25
CA GLU A 90 -21.50 7.44 3.13
C GLU A 90 -21.59 7.13 4.64
N LYS A 91 -22.68 6.50 5.08
CA LYS A 91 -22.94 6.20 6.50
C LYS A 91 -21.95 5.17 7.04
N ARG A 92 -21.69 4.11 6.27
CA ARG A 92 -20.78 3.05 6.71
C ARG A 92 -19.35 3.56 6.79
N VAL A 93 -18.87 4.25 5.75
CA VAL A 93 -17.54 4.90 5.75
C VAL A 93 -17.41 5.87 6.92
N LYS A 94 -18.44 6.71 7.15
CA LYS A 94 -18.43 7.65 8.28
C LYS A 94 -18.34 6.94 9.63
N GLN A 95 -19.09 5.86 9.82
CA GLN A 95 -19.01 5.05 11.04
C GLN A 95 -17.62 4.45 11.25
N LEU A 96 -17.03 3.85 10.21
CA LEU A 96 -15.69 3.25 10.29
C LEU A 96 -14.61 4.31 10.58
N LEU A 97 -14.72 5.50 9.98
CA LEU A 97 -13.83 6.63 10.28
C LEU A 97 -13.96 7.12 11.73
N PHE A 98 -15.18 7.15 12.29
CA PHE A 98 -15.36 7.46 13.71
C PHE A 98 -14.75 6.39 14.61
N ASN A 99 -14.93 5.12 14.28
CA ASN A 99 -14.36 4.02 15.04
C ASN A 99 -12.82 4.09 15.05
N MET A 100 -12.20 4.33 13.88
CA MET A 100 -10.76 4.55 13.75
C MET A 100 -10.25 5.68 14.68
N GLU A 101 -11.01 6.77 14.80
CA GLU A 101 -10.66 7.96 15.58
C GLU A 101 -10.97 7.86 17.08
N ASN A 102 -11.48 6.73 17.57
CA ASN A 102 -12.03 6.57 18.93
C ASN A 102 -13.20 7.52 19.23
N LEU A 103 -14.08 7.70 18.23
CA LEU A 103 -15.30 8.46 18.37
C LEU A 103 -16.51 7.53 18.30
N THR A 104 -17.54 7.86 19.08
CA THR A 104 -18.86 7.22 18.97
C THR A 104 -19.52 7.59 17.65
N THR A 105 -20.62 6.92 17.32
CA THR A 105 -21.45 7.27 16.14
C THR A 105 -22.00 8.70 16.18
N GLU A 106 -22.06 9.32 17.37
CA GLU A 106 -22.41 10.73 17.57
C GLU A 106 -21.21 11.69 17.43
N GLY A 107 -20.01 11.19 17.14
CA GLY A 107 -18.77 11.97 17.07
C GLY A 107 -18.20 12.39 18.42
N LYS A 108 -18.65 11.79 19.52
CA LYS A 108 -18.15 12.09 20.87
C LYS A 108 -16.98 11.17 21.21
N PRO A 109 -15.95 11.61 21.96
CA PRO A 109 -14.91 10.73 22.44
C PRO A 109 -15.51 9.56 23.25
N GLY A 110 -15.23 8.34 22.82
CA GLY A 110 -15.65 7.12 23.50
C GLY A 110 -14.55 6.09 23.34
N PRO A 111 -13.99 5.54 24.43
CA PRO A 111 -12.93 4.54 24.31
C PRO A 111 -13.52 3.30 23.65
N LEU A 112 -13.16 3.07 22.39
CA LEU A 112 -13.36 1.78 21.73
C LEU A 112 -12.23 0.85 22.15
N ALA A 113 -12.54 -0.44 22.23
CA ALA A 113 -11.49 -1.43 22.43
C ALA A 113 -10.53 -1.39 21.24
N GLN A 114 -9.25 -1.65 21.48
CA GLN A 114 -8.26 -1.62 20.41
C GLN A 114 -8.60 -2.60 19.27
N GLU A 115 -9.15 -3.77 19.62
CA GLU A 115 -9.62 -4.79 18.68
C GLU A 115 -10.73 -4.24 17.78
N GLU A 116 -11.73 -3.54 18.34
CA GLU A 116 -12.83 -2.94 17.56
C GLU A 116 -12.32 -1.88 16.57
N ARG A 117 -11.27 -1.13 16.92
CA ARG A 117 -10.63 -0.19 15.98
C ARG A 117 -9.92 -0.92 14.85
N GLN A 118 -9.26 -2.03 15.16
CA GLN A 118 -8.55 -2.84 14.17
C GLN A 118 -9.53 -3.51 13.21
N ASP A 119 -10.63 -4.06 13.72
CA ASP A 119 -11.70 -4.62 12.91
C ASP A 119 -12.33 -3.56 11.99
N ALA A 120 -12.56 -2.35 12.52
CA ALA A 120 -13.07 -1.24 11.72
C ALA A 120 -12.10 -0.80 10.62
N LEU A 121 -10.79 -0.84 10.88
CA LEU A 121 -9.77 -0.51 9.89
C LEU A 121 -9.60 -1.61 8.83
N ALA A 122 -9.64 -2.88 9.23
CA ALA A 122 -9.60 -4.01 8.31
C ALA A 122 -10.81 -3.98 7.37
N GLU A 123 -12.00 -3.76 7.92
CA GLU A 123 -13.20 -3.60 7.09
C GLU A 123 -13.12 -2.39 6.17
N LEU A 124 -12.65 -1.24 6.68
CA LEU A 124 -12.45 -0.05 5.84
C LEU A 124 -11.44 -0.35 4.71
N SER A 125 -10.37 -1.07 5.01
CA SER A 125 -9.33 -1.45 4.05
C SER A 125 -9.89 -2.32 2.93
N ASP A 126 -10.73 -3.30 3.25
CA ASP A 126 -11.41 -4.15 2.26
C ASP A 126 -12.39 -3.34 1.41
N MET A 127 -13.14 -2.42 2.02
CA MET A 127 -14.13 -1.62 1.32
C MET A 127 -13.51 -0.64 0.33
N VAL A 128 -12.44 0.05 0.71
CA VAL A 128 -11.78 1.05 -0.16
C VAL A 128 -10.96 0.44 -1.30
N GLU A 129 -10.93 -0.89 -1.44
CA GLU A 129 -10.47 -1.54 -2.69
C GLU A 129 -11.42 -1.24 -3.86
N ASP A 130 -12.71 -1.03 -3.59
CA ASP A 130 -13.67 -0.59 -4.59
C ASP A 130 -13.60 0.93 -4.79
N VAL A 131 -13.51 1.33 -6.05
CA VAL A 131 -13.30 2.73 -6.45
C VAL A 131 -14.40 3.67 -5.95
N ASN A 132 -15.65 3.21 -5.84
CA ASN A 132 -16.75 4.05 -5.37
C ASN A 132 -16.64 4.29 -3.86
N TRP A 133 -16.31 3.27 -3.09
CA TRP A 133 -16.09 3.38 -1.65
C TRP A 133 -14.85 4.22 -1.32
N ALA A 134 -13.79 4.10 -2.12
CA ALA A 134 -12.62 4.96 -2.02
C ALA A 134 -12.95 6.44 -2.31
N ALA A 135 -13.85 6.71 -3.26
CA ALA A 135 -14.32 8.07 -3.54
C ALA A 135 -15.11 8.65 -2.36
N GLU A 136 -16.02 7.88 -1.76
CA GLU A 136 -16.76 8.28 -0.55
C GLU A 136 -15.83 8.50 0.65
N PHE A 137 -14.81 7.65 0.80
CA PHE A 137 -13.75 7.85 1.79
C PHE A 137 -13.03 9.18 1.59
N ALA A 138 -12.66 9.54 0.36
CA ALA A 138 -12.06 10.85 0.08
C ALA A 138 -13.01 12.02 0.35
N LEU A 139 -14.28 11.93 -0.04
CA LEU A 139 -15.31 12.96 0.22
C LEU A 139 -15.49 13.22 1.73
N MET A 140 -15.29 12.20 2.56
CA MET A 140 -15.36 12.28 4.03
C MET A 140 -14.07 12.72 4.71
N GLN A 141 -13.13 13.32 3.95
CA GLN A 141 -11.80 13.70 4.41
C GLN A 141 -11.01 12.52 4.99
N GLY A 142 -11.31 11.30 4.54
CA GLY A 142 -10.66 10.07 4.97
C GLY A 142 -9.13 10.15 4.97
N PRO A 143 -8.49 10.61 3.88
CA PRO A 143 -7.03 10.78 3.82
C PRO A 143 -6.46 11.63 4.96
N GLN A 144 -7.00 12.84 5.17
CA GLN A 144 -6.55 13.75 6.23
C GLN A 144 -6.77 13.15 7.62
N ARG A 145 -7.95 12.61 7.87
CA ARG A 145 -8.34 12.01 9.16
C ARG A 145 -7.47 10.82 9.53
N LEU A 146 -7.20 9.94 8.56
CA LEU A 146 -6.32 8.78 8.73
C LEU A 146 -4.90 9.22 9.08
N LEU A 147 -4.36 10.19 8.35
CA LEU A 147 -3.04 10.76 8.60
C LEU A 147 -2.94 11.46 9.97
N ASP A 148 -4.02 12.11 10.43
CA ASP A 148 -4.10 12.71 11.76
C ASP A 148 -4.11 11.65 12.87
N VAL A 149 -4.79 10.52 12.67
CA VAL A 149 -4.73 9.36 13.58
C VAL A 149 -3.32 8.79 13.61
N MET A 150 -2.68 8.54 12.44
CA MET A 150 -1.29 8.07 12.39
C MET A 150 -0.35 9.00 13.15
N ARG A 151 -0.48 10.34 12.98
CA ARG A 151 0.36 11.32 13.67
C ARG A 151 0.16 11.30 15.18
N ARG A 152 -1.10 11.24 15.63
CA ARG A 152 -1.47 11.20 17.06
C ARG A 152 -0.98 9.92 17.75
N GLU A 153 -1.25 8.78 17.13
CA GLU A 153 -0.84 7.48 17.63
C GLU A 153 0.69 7.36 17.64
N ARG A 154 1.39 7.83 16.60
CA ARG A 154 2.86 7.82 16.56
C ARG A 154 3.47 8.69 17.66
N SER A 155 2.88 9.85 17.93
CA SER A 155 3.33 10.74 19.02
C SER A 155 3.10 10.14 20.41
N SER A 156 2.10 9.27 20.54
CA SER A 156 1.72 8.62 21.80
C SER A 156 2.43 7.28 22.00
N CYS A 157 2.89 6.66 20.92
CA CYS A 157 3.52 5.36 20.94
C CYS A 157 5.03 5.50 21.10
N ALA A 158 5.54 5.01 22.24
CA ALA A 158 6.97 4.97 22.52
C ALA A 158 7.76 3.95 21.67
N LEU A 159 7.17 3.41 20.58
CA LEU A 159 7.84 2.55 19.59
C LEU A 159 9.24 3.03 19.20
N LEU A 160 9.46 4.35 19.33
CA LEU A 160 10.62 5.10 18.86
C LEU A 160 11.16 6.10 19.90
N SER A 161 10.61 6.13 21.12
CA SER A 161 10.94 7.15 22.15
C SER A 161 11.95 6.67 23.19
N THR A 162 12.14 5.37 23.34
CA THR A 162 13.39 4.83 23.90
C THR A 162 14.37 4.95 22.73
N PHE A 163 15.42 5.77 22.72
CA PHE A 163 16.64 5.56 23.48
C PHE A 163 17.48 6.86 23.52
N GLY A 164 16.87 7.96 23.95
CA GLY A 164 17.62 9.07 24.55
C GLY A 164 18.21 8.65 25.89
N ARG A 165 19.07 7.64 25.93
CA ARG A 165 19.91 7.38 27.11
C ARG A 165 20.98 8.45 27.06
N ASP A 166 20.67 9.61 27.62
CA ASP A 166 21.66 10.60 28.03
C ASP A 166 22.64 9.89 28.98
N THR A 167 23.69 9.31 28.41
CA THR A 167 24.86 8.81 29.13
C THR A 167 25.70 9.97 29.69
N SER A 168 25.15 11.20 29.69
CA SER A 168 25.75 12.41 30.22
C SER A 168 25.09 12.90 31.51
N ALA A 169 24.42 12.04 32.28
CA ALA A 169 24.09 12.32 33.68
C ALA A 169 25.22 11.85 34.59
N THR A 170 26.22 12.73 34.73
CA THR A 170 26.96 13.02 35.98
C THR A 170 27.34 11.83 36.85
N VAL A 171 28.58 11.38 36.67
CA VAL A 171 29.41 10.85 37.75
C VAL A 171 29.64 11.99 38.75
N GLU A 172 28.68 12.22 39.66
CA GLU A 172 28.97 12.81 40.95
C GLU A 172 28.68 11.77 42.03
N ALA A 173 29.72 11.51 42.81
CA ALA A 173 29.82 10.46 43.79
C ALA A 173 28.86 10.67 44.96
N THR A 174 28.02 9.67 45.24
CA THR A 174 27.47 9.46 46.58
C THR A 174 27.50 7.98 46.94
N ASP A 175 28.41 7.65 47.84
CA ASP A 175 28.44 6.43 48.65
C ASP A 175 27.11 6.29 49.41
N SER A 176 26.27 5.29 49.09
CA SER A 176 25.46 4.54 50.07
C SER A 176 24.54 3.48 49.44
N ARG A 177 24.78 2.22 49.85
CA ARG A 177 23.82 1.15 50.20
C ARG A 177 22.71 0.75 49.23
N ASP A 178 22.85 -0.48 48.72
CA ASP A 178 21.83 -1.55 48.61
C ASP A 178 20.41 -1.12 48.21
N ALA A 179 20.29 -0.48 47.05
CA ALA A 179 19.04 -0.50 46.29
C ALA A 179 19.22 -1.46 45.11
N GLU A 180 18.59 -2.64 45.18
CA GLU A 180 18.38 -3.51 44.02
C GLU A 180 17.70 -2.67 42.93
N ILE A 181 18.49 -2.25 41.95
CA ILE A 181 17.99 -1.71 40.68
C ILE A 181 17.19 -2.87 40.08
N PRO A 182 15.86 -2.74 39.88
CA PRO A 182 15.10 -3.77 39.21
C PRO A 182 15.80 -4.01 37.88
N PRO A 183 16.16 -5.26 37.53
CA PRO A 183 16.73 -5.53 36.22
C PRO A 183 15.77 -4.90 35.23
N ALA A 184 16.30 -3.99 34.41
CA ALA A 184 15.58 -3.37 33.31
C ALA A 184 15.12 -4.51 32.43
N THR A 185 13.96 -5.05 32.79
CA THR A 185 13.23 -6.01 32.01
C THR A 185 13.10 -5.28 30.69
N HIS A 186 13.67 -5.87 29.63
CA HIS A 186 13.55 -5.42 28.25
C HIS A 186 12.06 -5.49 27.88
N ALA A 187 11.30 -4.59 28.51
CA ALA A 187 9.89 -4.70 28.78
C ALA A 187 9.19 -4.39 27.49
N ALA A 188 8.91 -5.48 26.78
CA ALA A 188 7.91 -5.55 25.74
C ALA A 188 8.01 -4.38 24.76
N ILE A 189 8.96 -4.47 23.84
CA ILE A 189 8.78 -3.97 22.46
C ILE A 189 7.68 -4.83 21.81
N ARG A 190 6.51 -4.88 22.44
CA ARG A 190 5.23 -5.30 21.91
C ARG A 190 4.42 -4.03 21.91
N SER A 191 4.77 -3.12 21.01
CA SER A 191 3.82 -2.07 20.74
C SER A 191 2.61 -2.74 20.13
N SER A 192 1.58 -2.90 20.95
CA SER A 192 0.26 -3.31 20.51
C SER A 192 -0.22 -2.43 19.36
N ALA A 193 0.36 -1.25 19.15
CA ALA A 193 0.04 -0.35 18.05
C ALA A 193 0.58 -0.81 16.68
N VAL A 194 1.56 -1.72 16.56
CA VAL A 194 2.10 -2.13 15.25
C VAL A 194 1.02 -2.69 14.31
N PRO A 195 0.13 -3.60 14.74
CA PRO A 195 -1.01 -4.01 13.92
C PRO A 195 -1.92 -2.84 13.51
N LEU A 196 -2.20 -1.89 14.41
CA LEU A 196 -3.01 -0.70 14.09
C LEU A 196 -2.38 0.11 12.95
N PHE A 197 -1.08 0.39 13.04
CA PHE A 197 -0.36 1.11 11.98
C PHE A 197 -0.28 0.32 10.67
N THR A 198 -0.23 -1.01 10.75
CA THR A 198 -0.23 -1.87 9.57
C THR A 198 -1.56 -1.70 8.83
N GLU A 199 -2.69 -1.77 9.53
CA GLU A 199 -4.02 -1.57 8.93
C GLU A 199 -4.21 -0.14 8.39
N LEU A 200 -3.74 0.89 9.10
CA LEU A 200 -3.76 2.27 8.60
C LEU A 200 -2.99 2.40 7.26
N ALA A 201 -1.83 1.76 7.16
CA ALA A 201 -1.06 1.73 5.91
C ALA A 201 -1.78 0.94 4.79
N MET A 202 -2.50 -0.14 5.13
CA MET A 202 -3.28 -0.91 4.17
C MET A 202 -4.46 -0.11 3.61
N VAL A 203 -5.20 0.63 4.45
CA VAL A 203 -6.27 1.54 3.99
C VAL A 203 -5.72 2.59 3.02
N ILE A 204 -4.53 3.17 3.28
CA ILE A 204 -3.88 4.08 2.34
C ILE A 204 -3.56 3.36 1.02
N ALA A 205 -2.96 2.17 1.09
CA ALA A 205 -2.55 1.43 -0.09
C ALA A 205 -3.74 1.06 -0.99
N HIS A 206 -4.83 0.56 -0.40
CA HIS A 206 -6.02 0.13 -1.12
C HIS A 206 -6.78 1.33 -1.69
N SER A 207 -7.04 2.36 -0.89
CA SER A 207 -7.80 3.54 -1.34
C SER A 207 -7.09 4.33 -2.44
N ALA A 208 -5.75 4.37 -2.44
CA ALA A 208 -4.96 5.09 -3.43
C ALA A 208 -4.61 4.25 -4.68
N GLN A 209 -4.95 2.95 -4.71
CA GLN A 209 -4.56 2.07 -5.81
C GLN A 209 -5.26 2.47 -7.11
N LEU A 210 -4.51 3.09 -8.03
CA LEU A 210 -5.00 3.56 -9.34
C LEU A 210 -6.21 4.51 -9.21
N ASN A 211 -6.23 5.32 -8.15
CA ASN A 211 -7.32 6.24 -7.84
C ASN A 211 -6.80 7.68 -7.68
N GLU A 212 -6.72 8.39 -8.81
CA GLU A 212 -6.14 9.74 -8.88
C GLU A 212 -6.80 10.76 -7.93
N PRO A 213 -8.15 10.83 -7.79
CA PRO A 213 -8.78 11.72 -6.81
C PRO A 213 -8.34 11.46 -5.36
N VAL A 214 -8.21 10.19 -4.96
CA VAL A 214 -7.76 9.82 -3.61
C VAL A 214 -6.27 10.14 -3.43
N GLN A 215 -5.45 9.85 -4.44
CA GLN A 215 -4.02 10.20 -4.45
C GLN A 215 -3.81 11.71 -4.28
N ALA A 216 -4.60 12.54 -4.97
CA ALA A 216 -4.56 13.99 -4.84
C ALA A 216 -5.02 14.47 -3.46
N ALA A 217 -6.01 13.81 -2.86
CA ALA A 217 -6.45 14.11 -1.50
C ALA A 217 -5.37 13.78 -0.45
N PHE A 218 -4.60 12.70 -0.63
CA PHE A 218 -3.43 12.42 0.20
C PHE A 218 -2.29 13.43 -0.01
N GLU A 219 -2.04 13.85 -1.25
CA GLU A 219 -1.06 14.90 -1.57
C GLU A 219 -1.40 16.20 -0.82
N ALA A 220 -2.66 16.64 -0.90
CA ALA A 220 -3.14 17.82 -0.20
C ALA A 220 -3.03 17.71 1.34
N ALA A 221 -3.02 16.48 1.86
CA ALA A 221 -2.86 16.18 3.28
C ALA A 221 -1.39 15.98 3.71
N HIS A 222 -0.42 16.21 2.82
CA HIS A 222 1.02 16.10 3.08
C HIS A 222 1.44 14.74 3.65
N TRP A 223 1.00 13.66 2.98
CA TRP A 223 1.28 12.28 3.41
C TRP A 223 2.78 11.99 3.60
N GLU A 224 3.64 12.60 2.78
CA GLU A 224 5.09 12.44 2.79
C GLU A 224 5.71 12.86 4.12
N GLY A 225 5.15 13.90 4.74
CA GLY A 225 5.61 14.42 6.03
C GLY A 225 5.32 13.50 7.21
N ILE A 226 4.50 12.47 7.02
CA ILE A 226 4.11 11.50 8.06
C ILE A 226 4.69 10.13 7.75
N ILE A 227 4.45 9.62 6.54
CA ILE A 227 4.78 8.24 6.18
C ILE A 227 6.28 8.03 6.08
N LEU A 228 7.04 8.92 5.42
CA LEU A 228 8.47 8.71 5.20
C LEU A 228 9.31 8.77 6.49
N PRO A 229 9.09 9.74 7.40
CA PRO A 229 9.75 9.70 8.70
C PRO A 229 9.36 8.45 9.49
N PHE A 230 8.11 7.98 9.38
CA PHE A 230 7.67 6.78 10.09
C PHE A 230 8.33 5.50 9.56
N MET A 231 8.54 5.40 8.24
CA MET A 231 9.31 4.31 7.65
C MET A 231 10.76 4.30 8.14
N SER A 232 11.40 5.47 8.15
CA SER A 232 12.79 5.63 8.64
C SER A 232 12.91 5.18 10.09
N ASP A 233 11.92 5.54 10.90
CA ASP A 233 11.81 5.13 12.29
C ASP A 233 11.61 3.61 12.44
N CYS A 234 10.78 2.99 11.60
CA CYS A 234 10.63 1.53 11.57
C CYS A 234 11.96 0.83 11.23
N VAL A 235 12.74 1.37 10.28
CA VAL A 235 14.06 0.83 9.93
C VAL A 235 14.99 0.86 11.14
N LYS A 236 15.08 2.00 11.84
CA LYS A 236 15.92 2.14 13.04
C LYS A 236 15.49 1.19 14.14
N ALA A 237 14.18 1.05 14.40
CA ALA A 237 13.68 0.14 15.43
C ALA A 237 14.05 -1.32 15.14
N VAL A 238 14.04 -1.75 13.87
CA VAL A 238 14.49 -3.10 13.48
C VAL A 238 16.01 -3.25 13.68
N GLN A 239 16.81 -2.25 13.30
CA GLN A 239 18.26 -2.27 13.49
C GLN A 239 18.62 -2.37 14.97
N GLU A 240 17.95 -1.60 15.83
CA GLU A 240 18.16 -1.60 17.27
C GLU A 240 17.78 -2.93 17.91
N LEU A 241 16.63 -3.50 17.54
CA LEU A 241 16.16 -4.80 18.04
C LEU A 241 17.12 -5.95 17.74
N LEU A 242 17.74 -5.92 16.56
CA LEU A 242 18.68 -6.95 16.13
C LEU A 242 20.13 -6.61 16.46
N HIS A 243 20.37 -5.49 17.15
CA HIS A 243 21.72 -4.96 17.39
C HIS A 243 22.58 -4.89 16.12
N LEU A 244 21.94 -4.59 14.99
CA LEU A 244 22.64 -4.40 13.73
C LEU A 244 23.35 -3.05 13.81
N GLU A 245 24.68 -3.05 13.89
CA GLU A 245 25.44 -1.84 13.62
C GLU A 245 25.06 -1.30 12.22
N VAL A 246 25.22 0.00 12.00
CA VAL A 246 24.95 0.64 10.70
C VAL A 246 25.71 -0.06 9.54
N ASP A 247 26.82 -0.74 9.87
CA ASP A 247 27.66 -1.52 8.96
C ASP A 247 27.36 -3.04 8.94
N GLY A 248 26.33 -3.52 9.64
CA GLY A 248 25.85 -4.90 9.58
C GLY A 248 26.63 -5.94 10.42
N LYS A 249 27.44 -5.53 11.40
CA LYS A 249 28.11 -6.49 12.31
C LYS A 249 27.21 -6.82 13.50
N ALA A 250 26.99 -8.12 13.71
CA ALA A 250 26.27 -8.65 14.88
C ALA A 250 27.17 -8.61 16.12
N VAL A 251 26.63 -8.18 17.27
CA VAL A 251 27.27 -8.34 18.59
C VAL A 251 26.82 -9.68 19.17
N SER A 252 27.74 -10.64 19.33
CA SER A 252 27.46 -11.96 19.90
C SER A 252 27.15 -11.84 21.40
N GLY A 253 25.86 -11.85 21.75
CA GLY A 253 25.38 -11.97 23.14
C GLY A 253 24.80 -13.36 23.39
N GLU A 254 25.24 -14.02 24.46
CA GLU A 254 24.72 -15.30 24.93
C GLU A 254 23.34 -15.06 25.59
N GLY A 255 22.28 -14.94 24.78
CA GLY A 255 20.91 -14.67 25.22
C GLY A 255 20.06 -15.92 25.43
N ASP A 256 19.04 -15.84 26.28
CA ASP A 256 18.07 -16.94 26.48
C ASP A 256 17.18 -17.11 25.23
N SER A 257 16.86 -18.37 24.89
CA SER A 257 15.97 -18.77 23.79
C SER A 257 14.61 -18.01 23.76
N SER A 258 14.06 -17.69 24.93
CA SER A 258 12.79 -16.94 25.03
C SER A 258 12.94 -15.47 24.56
N GLU A 259 14.09 -14.85 24.83
CA GLU A 259 14.39 -13.48 24.40
C GLU A 259 14.56 -13.41 22.89
N ALA A 260 15.33 -14.36 22.32
CA ALA A 260 15.51 -14.48 20.87
C ALA A 260 14.17 -14.62 20.13
N SER A 261 13.24 -15.43 20.66
CA SER A 261 11.91 -15.59 20.08
C SER A 261 11.08 -14.30 20.13
N SER A 262 11.12 -13.59 21.26
CA SER A 262 10.44 -12.31 21.39
C SER A 262 11.01 -11.24 20.44
N VAL A 263 12.34 -11.18 20.29
CA VAL A 263 13.03 -10.28 19.36
C VAL A 263 12.64 -10.61 17.91
N ALA A 264 12.69 -11.89 17.52
CA ALA A 264 12.30 -12.33 16.18
C ALA A 264 10.83 -11.96 15.85
N ALA A 265 9.91 -12.16 16.80
CA ALA A 265 8.49 -11.82 16.63
C ALA A 265 8.26 -10.30 16.53
N GLY A 266 8.93 -9.50 17.36
CA GLY A 266 8.87 -8.03 17.31
C GLY A 266 9.41 -7.49 15.99
N THR A 267 10.58 -7.98 15.59
CA THR A 267 11.24 -7.65 14.32
C THR A 267 10.35 -8.02 13.12
N THR A 268 9.76 -9.22 13.12
CA THR A 268 8.84 -9.67 12.06
C THR A 268 7.63 -8.73 11.95
N SER A 269 7.11 -8.25 13.08
CA SER A 269 5.96 -7.34 13.10
C SER A 269 6.31 -5.96 12.56
N LEU A 270 7.46 -5.40 12.91
CA LEU A 270 7.95 -4.14 12.33
C LEU A 270 8.25 -4.26 10.84
N MET A 271 8.82 -5.38 10.40
CA MET A 271 9.05 -5.65 8.97
C MET A 271 7.74 -5.74 8.19
N ARG A 272 6.69 -6.33 8.79
CA ARG A 272 5.34 -6.33 8.20
C ARG A 272 4.81 -4.91 8.01
N LEU A 273 4.93 -4.07 9.04
CA LEU A 273 4.55 -2.65 8.97
C LEU A 273 5.35 -1.90 7.90
N LEU A 274 6.67 -2.07 7.84
CA LEU A 274 7.52 -1.47 6.81
C LEU A 274 7.07 -1.89 5.40
N GLY A 275 6.73 -3.17 5.21
CA GLY A 275 6.15 -3.67 3.97
C GLY A 275 4.84 -3.00 3.58
N ALA A 276 3.93 -2.78 4.54
CA ALA A 276 2.67 -2.07 4.33
C ALA A 276 2.89 -0.59 3.99
N LEU A 277 3.83 0.09 4.65
CA LEU A 277 4.17 1.49 4.36
C LEU A 277 4.81 1.64 2.97
N LEU A 278 5.70 0.71 2.56
CA LEU A 278 6.23 0.65 1.19
C LEU A 278 5.11 0.44 0.16
N HIS A 279 4.13 -0.40 0.48
CA HIS A 279 2.98 -0.62 -0.38
C HIS A 279 2.14 0.65 -0.55
N ALA A 280 1.84 1.35 0.56
CA ALA A 280 1.14 2.61 0.56
C ALA A 280 1.85 3.66 -0.31
N CYS A 281 3.16 3.85 -0.10
CA CYS A 281 3.96 4.78 -0.92
C CYS A 281 3.92 4.41 -2.41
N SER A 282 4.04 3.12 -2.73
CA SER A 282 3.97 2.66 -4.13
C SER A 282 2.61 2.96 -4.75
N CYS A 283 1.50 2.76 -4.04
CA CYS A 283 0.16 3.08 -4.53
C CYS A 283 -0.07 4.58 -4.67
N LEU A 284 0.41 5.39 -3.70
CA LEU A 284 0.31 6.86 -3.76
C LEU A 284 1.07 7.45 -4.94
N CYS A 285 2.22 6.88 -5.28
CA CYS A 285 3.03 7.37 -6.41
C CYS A 285 2.55 6.83 -7.76
N ARG A 286 1.95 5.63 -7.81
CA ARG A 286 1.64 4.94 -9.08
C ARG A 286 0.75 5.79 -9.97
N ASP A 287 1.24 6.03 -11.18
CA ASP A 287 0.61 6.88 -12.21
C ASP A 287 0.25 8.30 -11.74
N CYS A 288 0.80 8.74 -10.59
CA CYS A 288 0.64 10.07 -10.03
C CYS A 288 1.99 10.80 -10.00
N SER A 289 2.23 11.61 -11.03
CA SER A 289 3.49 12.34 -11.16
C SER A 289 3.75 13.33 -10.02
N SER A 290 2.70 13.98 -9.50
CA SER A 290 2.82 14.94 -8.39
C SER A 290 3.29 14.25 -7.11
N ASN A 291 2.64 13.17 -6.70
CA ASN A 291 3.06 12.36 -5.55
C ASN A 291 4.46 11.76 -5.74
N THR A 292 4.83 11.36 -6.96
CA THR A 292 6.19 10.90 -7.24
C THR A 292 7.22 12.01 -7.00
N VAL A 293 6.94 13.24 -7.43
CA VAL A 293 7.82 14.40 -7.19
C VAL A 293 7.91 14.71 -5.70
N VAL A 294 6.78 14.76 -5.00
CA VAL A 294 6.73 15.01 -3.54
C VAL A 294 7.51 13.95 -2.77
N PHE A 295 7.33 12.67 -3.11
CA PHE A 295 8.10 11.55 -2.53
C PHE A 295 9.61 11.75 -2.71
N LEU A 296 10.06 12.12 -3.90
CA LEU A 296 11.49 12.33 -4.17
C LEU A 296 12.04 13.56 -3.44
N GLN A 297 11.29 14.66 -3.40
CA GLN A 297 11.67 15.89 -2.69
C GLN A 297 11.78 15.67 -1.18
N ALA A 298 10.97 14.77 -0.62
CA ALA A 298 11.01 14.39 0.78
C ALA A 298 12.02 13.26 1.07
N ASN A 299 13.03 13.06 0.22
CA ASN A 299 14.07 12.02 0.34
C ASN A 299 13.54 10.58 0.38
N GLY A 300 12.39 10.30 -0.22
CA GLY A 300 11.81 8.96 -0.24
C GLY A 300 12.71 7.89 -0.85
N LEU A 301 13.60 8.26 -1.79
CA LEU A 301 14.58 7.34 -2.35
C LEU A 301 15.58 6.83 -1.30
N ALA A 302 16.01 7.70 -0.37
CA ALA A 302 16.92 7.31 0.71
C ALA A 302 16.27 6.28 1.63
N VAL A 303 14.97 6.42 1.92
CA VAL A 303 14.20 5.45 2.73
C VAL A 303 14.11 4.08 2.04
N ILE A 304 13.98 4.04 0.71
CA ILE A 304 14.03 2.78 -0.05
C ILE A 304 15.42 2.15 0.06
N GLU A 305 16.48 2.94 -0.10
CA GLU A 305 17.86 2.45 0.05
C GLU A 305 18.11 1.89 1.45
N GLU A 306 17.69 2.59 2.50
CA GLU A 306 17.75 2.13 3.89
C GLU A 306 16.98 0.83 4.12
N SER A 307 15.76 0.73 3.56
CA SER A 307 14.95 -0.50 3.63
C SER A 307 15.65 -1.69 2.95
N LEU A 308 16.28 -1.47 1.80
CA LEU A 308 17.04 -2.52 1.09
C LEU A 308 18.32 -2.90 1.83
N ARG A 309 19.01 -1.96 2.48
CA ARG A 309 20.16 -2.28 3.34
C ARG A 309 19.72 -3.11 4.55
N LEU A 310 18.63 -2.71 5.19
CA LEU A 310 18.06 -3.41 6.33
C LEU A 310 17.71 -4.86 5.99
N THR A 311 16.89 -5.09 4.96
CA THR A 311 16.44 -6.45 4.64
C THR A 311 17.61 -7.36 4.29
N ARG A 312 18.67 -6.82 3.69
CA ARG A 312 19.90 -7.56 3.43
C ARG A 312 20.63 -7.90 4.72
N ALA A 313 20.85 -6.93 5.61
CA ALA A 313 21.52 -7.16 6.88
C ALA A 313 20.79 -8.19 7.74
N VAL A 314 19.45 -8.19 7.72
CA VAL A 314 18.62 -9.22 8.38
C VAL A 314 18.90 -10.61 7.78
N SER A 315 18.91 -10.76 6.46
CA SER A 315 19.21 -12.05 5.82
C SER A 315 20.61 -12.54 6.17
N GLU A 316 21.62 -11.67 6.07
CA GLU A 316 23.02 -12.02 6.40
C GLU A 316 23.20 -12.38 7.88
N TRP A 317 22.49 -11.71 8.78
CA TRP A 317 22.49 -12.00 10.21
C TRP A 317 21.93 -13.39 10.52
N ILE A 318 20.79 -13.76 9.91
CA ILE A 318 20.19 -15.09 10.07
C ILE A 318 21.13 -16.19 9.55
N GLU A 319 21.77 -15.96 8.41
CA GLU A 319 22.73 -16.90 7.81
C GLU A 319 23.96 -17.13 8.68
N ALA A 320 24.52 -16.06 9.24
CA ALA A 320 25.67 -16.13 10.13
C ALA A 320 25.34 -16.94 11.39
N GLY A 321 24.15 -16.72 11.98
CA GLY A 321 23.68 -17.49 13.14
C GLY A 321 23.55 -18.99 12.87
N ASN A 322 23.16 -19.38 11.65
CA ASN A 322 23.05 -20.80 11.27
C ASN A 322 24.42 -21.46 11.04
N ALA A 323 25.39 -20.72 10.49
CA ALA A 323 26.72 -21.27 10.17
C ALA A 323 27.59 -21.56 11.42
N GLU A 324 27.48 -20.75 12.47
CA GLU A 324 28.26 -20.92 13.70
C GLU A 324 27.86 -22.18 14.49
N SER A 325 26.61 -22.64 14.35
CA SER A 325 26.11 -23.87 14.96
C SER A 325 26.77 -25.14 14.38
N GLU A 326 27.22 -25.10 13.11
CA GLU A 326 27.85 -26.26 12.45
C GLU A 326 29.36 -26.41 12.75
N GLY A 327 29.96 -25.45 13.46
CA GLY A 327 31.41 -25.36 13.69
C GLY A 327 31.98 -26.14 14.88
N THR A 328 31.14 -26.77 15.71
CA THR A 328 31.59 -27.67 16.79
C THR A 328 30.77 -28.96 16.76
N PRO A 329 31.37 -30.16 16.62
CA PRO A 329 30.72 -31.39 17.03
C PRO A 329 30.72 -31.45 18.56
N ALA A 330 29.92 -30.60 19.21
CA ALA A 330 29.42 -30.86 20.55
C ALA A 330 28.27 -31.86 20.34
N CYS A 331 28.51 -33.17 20.33
CA CYS A 331 28.55 -33.93 21.57
C CYS A 331 27.55 -33.39 22.62
N VAL A 332 26.27 -33.28 22.25
CA VAL A 332 25.18 -33.56 23.18
C VAL A 332 25.18 -35.07 23.38
N THR A 333 26.16 -35.58 24.14
CA THR A 333 26.01 -36.88 24.78
C THR A 333 25.12 -36.72 25.99
N SER A 334 23.99 -37.44 25.95
CA SER A 334 23.28 -37.96 27.11
C SER A 334 22.46 -36.96 27.96
N ILE A 335 21.21 -36.77 27.55
CA ILE A 335 20.12 -37.08 28.49
C ILE A 335 19.41 -38.31 27.95
N THR A 336 19.67 -39.45 28.58
CA THR A 336 18.86 -40.66 28.49
C THR A 336 17.41 -40.34 28.85
N SER A 337 16.47 -40.55 27.93
CA SER A 337 15.12 -41.07 28.21
C SER A 337 14.34 -41.19 26.90
N ASP A 338 13.97 -42.42 26.54
CA ASP A 338 13.10 -42.79 25.43
C ASP A 338 11.81 -41.95 25.36
N ILE A 339 11.77 -40.91 24.53
CA ILE A 339 10.54 -40.28 24.03
C ILE A 339 10.77 -39.91 22.55
N ALA A 340 9.75 -40.14 21.72
CA ALA A 340 9.73 -40.10 20.25
C ALA A 340 10.35 -38.84 19.60
N PRO A 341 10.87 -38.95 18.36
CA PRO A 341 11.44 -37.84 17.61
C PRO A 341 10.33 -37.02 16.92
N ASP A 342 9.52 -36.31 17.70
CA ASP A 342 8.45 -35.42 17.20
C ASP A 342 8.65 -33.97 17.67
N GLN A 343 9.88 -33.46 17.58
CA GLN A 343 10.13 -32.03 17.76
C GLN A 343 10.82 -31.47 16.53
N GLU A 344 9.99 -30.95 15.64
CA GLU A 344 10.31 -29.82 14.76
C GLU A 344 11.15 -28.83 15.58
N ALA A 345 12.47 -28.80 15.37
CA ALA A 345 13.26 -27.67 15.78
C ALA A 345 12.77 -26.51 14.92
N ASP A 346 11.73 -25.83 15.42
CA ASP A 346 11.12 -24.66 14.81
C ASP A 346 12.23 -23.72 14.34
N ASP A 347 12.31 -23.49 13.03
CA ASP A 347 13.20 -22.49 12.46
C ASP A 347 12.67 -21.12 12.91
N LEU A 348 13.12 -20.72 14.11
CA LEU A 348 12.67 -19.52 14.82
C LEU A 348 12.75 -18.26 13.94
N TYR A 349 13.68 -18.26 12.98
CA TYR A 349 13.96 -17.14 12.10
C TYR A 349 13.33 -17.27 10.71
N ALA A 350 12.75 -18.42 10.34
CA ALA A 350 12.05 -18.57 9.06
C ALA A 350 10.95 -17.52 8.82
N PRO A 351 10.08 -17.19 9.80
CA PRO A 351 9.07 -16.14 9.62
C PRO A 351 9.70 -14.76 9.35
N LEU A 352 10.81 -14.46 10.03
CA LEU A 352 11.53 -13.21 9.88
C LEU A 352 12.19 -13.11 8.49
N LEU A 353 12.90 -14.16 8.07
CA LEU A 353 13.52 -14.23 6.74
C LEU A 353 12.47 -14.12 5.63
N GLY A 354 11.36 -14.85 5.76
CA GLY A 354 10.24 -14.77 4.83
C GLY A 354 9.64 -13.36 4.75
N MET A 355 9.55 -12.65 5.87
CA MET A 355 9.12 -11.25 5.88
C MET A 355 10.14 -10.32 5.25
N ALA A 356 11.43 -10.49 5.52
CA ALA A 356 12.50 -9.72 4.90
C ALA A 356 12.46 -9.85 3.36
N HIS A 357 12.25 -11.06 2.84
CA HIS A 357 12.08 -11.29 1.41
C HIS A 357 10.85 -10.58 0.83
N LYS A 358 9.72 -10.57 1.54
CA LYS A 358 8.51 -9.84 1.12
C LYS A 358 8.76 -8.32 1.05
N VAL A 359 9.43 -7.76 2.06
CA VAL A 359 9.79 -6.34 2.10
C VAL A 359 10.77 -6.01 0.97
N THR A 360 11.81 -6.82 0.74
CA THR A 360 12.75 -6.65 -0.37
C THR A 360 12.01 -6.67 -1.72
N ALA A 361 11.17 -7.66 -1.97
CA ALA A 361 10.42 -7.76 -3.22
C ALA A 361 9.52 -6.55 -3.45
N ARG A 362 8.86 -6.03 -2.39
CA ARG A 362 8.03 -4.83 -2.46
C ARG A 362 8.86 -3.57 -2.76
N ALA A 363 10.00 -3.41 -2.09
CA ALA A 363 10.92 -2.30 -2.33
C ALA A 363 11.45 -2.32 -3.78
N LEU A 364 11.86 -3.49 -4.29
CA LEU A 364 12.35 -3.65 -5.66
C LEU A 364 11.25 -3.43 -6.70
N PHE A 365 10.01 -3.84 -6.41
CA PHE A 365 8.87 -3.49 -7.25
C PHE A 365 8.68 -1.97 -7.35
N PHE A 366 8.80 -1.27 -6.21
CA PHE A 366 8.69 0.19 -6.19
C PHE A 366 9.86 0.87 -6.93
N VAL A 367 11.08 0.34 -6.79
CA VAL A 367 12.25 0.76 -7.58
C VAL A 367 11.99 0.61 -9.07
N ALA A 368 11.42 -0.52 -9.52
CA ALA A 368 11.09 -0.73 -10.92
C ALA A 368 10.12 0.34 -11.45
N TYR A 369 9.12 0.70 -10.64
CA TYR A 369 8.20 1.79 -10.95
C TYR A 369 8.93 3.14 -11.06
N LEU A 370 9.70 3.53 -10.05
CA LEU A 370 10.46 4.80 -10.06
C LEU A 370 11.46 4.88 -11.22
N ALA A 371 12.08 3.75 -11.57
CA ALA A 371 12.94 3.66 -12.75
C ALA A 371 12.15 3.90 -14.05
N SER A 372 10.90 3.44 -14.14
CA SER A 372 10.05 3.72 -15.31
C SER A 372 9.73 5.22 -15.46
N THR A 373 9.61 5.96 -14.35
CA THR A 373 9.38 7.42 -14.34
C THR A 373 10.65 8.24 -14.57
N GLY A 374 11.81 7.61 -14.64
CA GLY A 374 13.10 8.26 -14.92
C GLY A 374 14.05 8.39 -13.73
N VAL A 375 13.68 7.88 -12.56
CA VAL A 375 14.51 7.92 -11.36
C VAL A 375 15.56 6.81 -11.39
N SER A 376 16.82 7.15 -11.14
CA SER A 376 17.90 6.16 -11.00
C SER A 376 18.94 6.68 -10.01
N SER A 377 19.46 5.78 -9.17
CA SER A 377 20.56 6.03 -8.23
C SER A 377 21.58 4.91 -8.38
N GLN A 378 22.88 5.25 -8.36
CA GLN A 378 23.95 4.25 -8.36
C GLN A 378 23.83 3.30 -7.18
N GLU A 379 23.39 3.81 -6.03
CA GLU A 379 23.25 3.02 -4.82
C GLU A 379 22.06 2.05 -4.90
N VAL A 380 20.94 2.47 -5.47
CA VAL A 380 19.81 1.57 -5.76
C VAL A 380 20.19 0.47 -6.74
N ILE A 381 20.97 0.80 -7.79
CA ILE A 381 21.51 -0.19 -8.74
C ILE A 381 22.38 -1.21 -8.00
N ARG A 382 23.31 -0.72 -7.17
CA ARG A 382 24.22 -1.54 -6.37
C ARG A 382 23.45 -2.49 -5.45
N LEU A 383 22.51 -1.95 -4.65
CA LEU A 383 21.70 -2.73 -3.71
C LEU A 383 20.83 -3.77 -4.41
N THR A 384 20.25 -3.43 -5.56
CA THR A 384 19.45 -4.37 -6.36
C THR A 384 20.30 -5.52 -6.89
N CYS A 385 21.51 -5.23 -7.39
CA CYS A 385 22.45 -6.28 -7.84
C CYS A 385 22.86 -7.19 -6.68
N LEU A 386 23.07 -6.62 -5.49
CA LEU A 386 23.47 -7.38 -4.31
C LEU A 386 22.36 -8.30 -3.78
N HIS A 387 21.10 -7.83 -3.79
CA HIS A 387 19.95 -8.67 -3.49
C HIS A 387 19.74 -9.79 -4.51
N ALA A 388 19.95 -9.50 -5.80
CA ALA A 388 19.92 -10.54 -6.83
C ALA A 388 21.07 -11.55 -6.67
N ALA A 389 22.24 -11.12 -6.23
CA ALA A 389 23.40 -11.98 -6.07
C ALA A 389 23.30 -12.94 -4.88
N SER A 390 22.57 -12.56 -3.82
CA SER A 390 22.49 -13.32 -2.57
C SER A 390 22.10 -14.79 -2.80
N GLY A 391 22.84 -15.70 -2.15
CA GLY A 391 22.61 -17.15 -2.23
C GLY A 391 21.23 -17.58 -1.76
N ASN A 392 20.68 -16.84 -0.79
CA ASN A 392 19.43 -17.17 -0.13
C ASN A 392 18.28 -16.26 -0.54
N SER A 393 18.45 -15.47 -1.61
CA SER A 393 17.33 -14.72 -2.16
C SER A 393 16.27 -15.70 -2.64
N GLY A 394 15.08 -15.65 -2.05
CA GLY A 394 13.93 -16.42 -2.56
C GLY A 394 13.62 -16.04 -4.01
N GLU A 395 13.00 -16.95 -4.76
CA GLU A 395 12.67 -16.76 -6.19
C GLU A 395 11.90 -15.44 -6.45
N THR A 396 11.01 -15.06 -5.53
CA THR A 396 10.27 -13.79 -5.59
C THR A 396 11.19 -12.56 -5.56
N VAL A 397 12.25 -12.59 -4.76
CA VAL A 397 13.24 -11.51 -4.69
C VAL A 397 14.06 -11.46 -5.96
N GLU A 398 14.50 -12.62 -6.49
CA GLU A 398 15.23 -12.67 -7.76
C GLU A 398 14.43 -12.10 -8.92
N LYS A 399 13.15 -12.49 -9.05
CA LYS A 399 12.24 -11.97 -10.08
C LYS A 399 11.99 -10.47 -9.93
N ALA A 400 11.75 -10.01 -8.70
CA ALA A 400 11.59 -8.59 -8.42
C ALA A 400 12.86 -7.78 -8.75
N ALA A 401 14.04 -8.31 -8.43
CA ALA A 401 15.32 -7.70 -8.76
C ALA A 401 15.56 -7.64 -10.28
N ALA A 402 15.30 -8.73 -11.00
CA ALA A 402 15.41 -8.76 -12.45
C ALA A 402 14.48 -7.73 -13.12
N ARG A 403 13.23 -7.61 -12.64
CA ARG A 403 12.29 -6.58 -13.09
C ARG A 403 12.81 -5.16 -12.83
N ALA A 404 13.33 -4.90 -11.63
CA ALA A 404 13.91 -3.61 -11.26
C ALA A 404 15.12 -3.26 -12.14
N LEU A 405 16.06 -4.21 -12.32
CA LEU A 405 17.23 -4.03 -13.19
C LEU A 405 16.82 -3.80 -14.64
N THR A 406 15.79 -4.48 -15.15
CA THR A 406 15.25 -4.24 -16.50
C THR A 406 14.71 -2.82 -16.67
N ALA A 407 14.06 -2.26 -15.65
CA ALA A 407 13.60 -0.87 -15.70
C ALA A 407 14.78 0.11 -15.61
N LEU A 408 15.75 -0.16 -14.72
CA LEU A 408 16.93 0.68 -14.51
C LEU A 408 17.87 0.69 -15.73
N VAL A 409 17.99 -0.43 -16.44
CA VAL A 409 18.91 -0.55 -17.59
C VAL A 409 18.50 0.38 -18.74
N LYS A 410 17.19 0.65 -18.89
CA LYS A 410 16.68 1.62 -19.86
C LYS A 410 17.10 3.06 -19.56
N LYS A 411 17.46 3.36 -18.30
CA LYS A 411 17.85 4.71 -17.85
C LYS A 411 19.36 4.86 -17.71
N SER A 412 20.03 3.84 -17.16
CA SER A 412 21.44 3.87 -16.80
C SER A 412 22.17 2.62 -17.34
N PRO A 413 22.21 2.39 -18.67
CA PRO A 413 22.68 1.14 -19.26
C PRO A 413 24.14 0.81 -18.90
N THR A 414 25.03 1.81 -18.95
CA THR A 414 26.46 1.64 -18.63
C THR A 414 26.67 1.30 -17.16
N ALA A 415 25.99 2.01 -16.25
CA ALA A 415 26.12 1.76 -14.80
C ALA A 415 25.57 0.39 -14.41
N ILE A 416 24.44 -0.04 -15.00
CA ILE A 416 23.90 -1.38 -14.78
C ILE A 416 24.86 -2.43 -15.32
N LYS A 417 25.38 -2.27 -16.54
CA LYS A 417 26.35 -3.21 -17.12
C LYS A 417 27.55 -3.41 -16.21
N GLU A 418 28.16 -2.32 -15.75
CA GLU A 418 29.29 -2.34 -14.83
C GLU A 418 28.95 -3.03 -13.49
N ALA A 419 27.85 -2.61 -12.85
CA ALA A 419 27.42 -3.17 -11.57
C ALA A 419 27.09 -4.66 -11.66
N VAL A 420 26.40 -5.08 -12.73
CA VAL A 420 25.98 -6.46 -12.94
C VAL A 420 27.18 -7.38 -13.18
N HIS A 421 28.16 -6.95 -13.98
CA HIS A 421 29.40 -7.69 -14.19
C HIS A 421 30.27 -7.76 -12.94
N THR A 422 30.25 -6.72 -12.11
CA THR A 422 31.08 -6.63 -10.90
C THR A 422 30.47 -7.39 -9.73
N LEU A 423 29.16 -7.26 -9.51
CA LEU A 423 28.50 -7.66 -8.26
C LEU A 423 27.74 -8.99 -8.36
N MET A 424 27.29 -9.39 -9.55
CA MET A 424 26.49 -10.61 -9.72
C MET A 424 26.93 -11.56 -10.87
N PRO A 425 28.24 -11.72 -11.16
CA PRO A 425 28.69 -12.52 -12.32
C PRO A 425 28.30 -13.99 -12.23
N HIS A 426 28.24 -14.56 -11.01
CA HIS A 426 27.84 -15.95 -10.79
C HIS A 426 26.33 -16.14 -10.99
N ARG A 427 25.51 -15.26 -10.42
CA ARG A 427 24.05 -15.30 -10.52
C ARG A 427 23.57 -15.22 -11.97
N ILE A 428 24.20 -14.40 -12.82
CA ILE A 428 23.88 -14.33 -14.25
C ILE A 428 24.07 -15.69 -14.94
N LYS A 429 25.17 -16.40 -14.62
CA LYS A 429 25.44 -17.73 -15.19
C LYS A 429 24.40 -18.74 -14.71
N GLU A 430 24.03 -18.65 -13.44
CA GLU A 430 23.00 -19.49 -12.83
C GLU A 430 21.64 -19.26 -13.48
N TRP A 431 21.18 -18.00 -13.62
CA TRP A 431 19.94 -17.66 -14.30
C TRP A 431 19.89 -18.19 -15.73
N ARG A 432 20.97 -18.02 -16.52
CA ARG A 432 21.04 -18.59 -17.87
C ARG A 432 20.91 -20.11 -17.87
N THR A 433 21.59 -20.78 -16.95
CA THR A 433 21.58 -22.25 -16.87
C THR A 433 20.21 -22.77 -16.43
N HIS A 434 19.59 -22.10 -15.45
CA HIS A 434 18.25 -22.43 -14.97
C HIS A 434 17.21 -22.25 -16.07
N LEU A 435 17.23 -21.11 -16.76
CA LEU A 435 16.29 -20.79 -17.83
C LEU A 435 16.44 -21.72 -19.04
N GLN A 436 17.66 -22.17 -19.37
CA GLN A 436 17.88 -23.17 -20.43
C GLN A 436 17.24 -24.52 -20.11
N ARG A 437 17.15 -24.90 -18.83
CA ARG A 437 16.50 -26.16 -18.41
C ARG A 437 14.99 -26.06 -18.37
N SER A 438 14.43 -24.85 -18.24
CA SER A 438 12.98 -24.64 -18.09
C SER A 438 12.22 -24.42 -19.41
N VAL A 439 12.91 -24.40 -20.56
CA VAL A 439 12.31 -24.11 -21.89
C VAL A 439 11.21 -25.13 -22.30
N ASP A 440 11.14 -26.29 -21.66
CA ASP A 440 10.12 -27.31 -21.97
C ASP A 440 8.75 -27.09 -21.29
N GLY A 441 8.61 -26.08 -20.42
CA GLY A 441 7.35 -25.74 -19.72
C GLY A 441 6.70 -24.46 -20.25
N GLY A 442 5.41 -24.50 -20.56
CA GLY A 442 4.68 -23.45 -21.28
C GLY A 442 4.76 -22.01 -20.70
N GLU A 443 4.93 -21.07 -21.64
CA GLU A 443 4.56 -19.64 -21.69
C GLU A 443 4.27 -18.88 -20.38
N THR A 444 5.23 -18.80 -19.45
CA THR A 444 5.32 -17.63 -18.56
C THR A 444 6.62 -16.90 -18.80
N GLN A 445 6.52 -15.62 -19.15
CA GLN A 445 7.67 -14.76 -19.43
C GLN A 445 8.42 -14.49 -18.12
N ASP A 446 9.47 -15.28 -17.85
CA ASP A 446 10.31 -15.11 -16.66
C ASP A 446 11.03 -13.75 -16.70
N GLU A 447 10.90 -12.96 -15.64
CA GLU A 447 11.51 -11.63 -15.55
C GLU A 447 13.03 -11.67 -15.65
N ARG A 448 13.66 -12.78 -15.23
CA ARG A 448 15.11 -12.99 -15.35
C ARG A 448 15.52 -13.15 -16.81
N LEU A 449 14.72 -13.86 -17.62
CA LEU A 449 14.97 -14.00 -19.05
C LEU A 449 14.87 -12.64 -19.75
N HIS A 450 13.79 -11.90 -19.47
CA HIS A 450 13.61 -10.55 -20.02
C HIS A 450 14.80 -9.65 -19.67
N PHE A 451 15.26 -9.68 -18.42
CA PHE A 451 16.43 -8.89 -18.01
C PHE A 451 17.68 -9.27 -18.81
N LEU A 452 17.98 -10.57 -18.93
CA LEU A 452 19.15 -11.05 -19.66
C LEU A 452 19.13 -10.65 -21.13
N ASP A 453 17.97 -10.74 -21.78
CA ASP A 453 17.79 -10.30 -23.16
C ASP A 453 18.05 -8.79 -23.29
N THR A 454 17.50 -7.99 -22.37
CA THR A 454 17.69 -6.53 -22.34
C THR A 454 19.15 -6.15 -22.07
N LEU A 455 19.85 -6.91 -21.22
CA LEU A 455 21.27 -6.67 -20.95
C LEU A 455 22.13 -6.99 -22.18
N ASN A 456 21.77 -8.01 -22.96
CA ASN A 456 22.51 -8.40 -24.15
C ASN A 456 22.37 -7.39 -25.30
N THR A 457 21.24 -6.67 -25.41
CA THR A 457 21.03 -5.65 -26.46
C THR A 457 21.82 -4.36 -26.26
N ILE A 458 22.49 -4.20 -25.11
CA ILE A 458 23.30 -3.02 -24.75
C ILE A 458 24.79 -3.21 -25.16
N ASN A 459 25.12 -4.38 -25.71
CA ASN A 459 26.41 -4.63 -26.39
C ASN A 459 26.33 -4.19 -27.84
#